data_AF-A0A8S3RL51-F1
#
_entry.id   AF-A0A8S3RL51-F1
#
_cell.length_a   1.000
_cell.length_b   1.000
_cell.length_c   1.000
_cell.angle_alpha   90.00
_cell.angle_beta   90.00
_cell.angle_gamma   90.00
#
_symmetry.space_group_name_H-M   'P 1'
#
loop_
_entity.id
_entity.type
_entity.pdbx_description
1 polymer ?
#
loop_
_entity_poly.entity_id
_entity_poly.type
_entity_poly.pdbx_seq_one_letter_code
_entity_poly.pdbx_strand_id
1 'polypeptide(L)'
;MVNSVNKIDGPPEDAGTDNLAVYKYDILVMKKLKGPFQMRSDKEVIVETTGNRALCSLNLTVGQEYVLSGLKTVAGGFRSLSSDIVYNMKYLATRPLIRNYLLGRGRETYKRNCNRGCTDISSGSSYCKTPDMNGQAAIVALHCFLNNAICKRRNRQCQWYNADSC
;
A
#
# COMPACT_ATOMS: atom_id res chain seq x y z
N MET A 1 11.40 5.38 2.48
CA MET A 1 12.53 5.84 1.66
C MET A 1 13.68 4.89 1.95
N VAL A 2 14.36 4.38 0.92
CA VAL A 2 15.23 3.19 0.91
C VAL A 2 16.37 3.52 -0.04
N ASN A 3 17.63 3.29 0.35
CA ASN A 3 18.79 3.72 -0.46
C ASN A 3 19.67 2.56 -0.98
N SER A 4 19.31 1.32 -0.67
CA SER A 4 19.84 0.14 -1.32
C SER A 4 18.76 -0.94 -1.27
N VAL A 5 18.61 -1.66 -2.38
CA VAL A 5 17.74 -2.83 -2.53
C VAL A 5 18.62 -3.88 -3.14
N ASN A 6 19.00 -4.90 -2.37
CA ASN A 6 19.65 -6.08 -2.93
C ASN A 6 18.54 -7.09 -3.26
N LYS A 7 18.48 -7.50 -4.53
CA LYS A 7 17.62 -8.60 -4.96
C LYS A 7 18.31 -9.90 -4.61
N ILE A 8 17.74 -10.68 -3.70
CA ILE A 8 18.15 -12.07 -3.51
C ILE A 8 17.31 -12.89 -4.48
N ASP A 9 17.92 -13.42 -5.53
CA ASP A 9 17.23 -14.26 -6.51
C ASP A 9 16.66 -15.51 -5.82
N GLY A 10 15.36 -15.74 -6.00
CA GLY A 10 14.71 -16.98 -5.62
C GLY A 10 15.09 -18.13 -6.56
N PRO A 11 14.75 -19.38 -6.18
CA PRO A 11 14.98 -20.53 -7.06
C PRO A 11 14.27 -20.34 -8.42
N PRO A 12 14.81 -20.95 -9.51
CA PRO A 12 14.26 -20.81 -10.86
C PRO A 12 12.79 -21.26 -10.93
N GLU A 13 12.02 -20.60 -11.81
CA GLU A 13 10.56 -20.75 -11.96
C GLU A 13 10.08 -22.20 -12.22
N ASP A 14 10.98 -23.09 -12.66
CA ASP A 14 10.64 -24.46 -13.10
C ASP A 14 11.11 -25.56 -12.13
N ALA A 15 11.51 -25.22 -10.90
CA ALA A 15 11.80 -26.22 -9.88
C ALA A 15 10.49 -26.80 -9.33
N GLY A 16 9.88 -27.73 -10.08
CA GLY A 16 8.60 -28.44 -9.87
C GLY A 16 8.38 -29.05 -8.48
N THR A 17 8.36 -28.19 -7.48
CA THR A 17 8.07 -28.42 -6.07
C THR A 17 7.14 -27.29 -5.67
N ASP A 18 6.17 -27.56 -4.79
CA ASP A 18 5.20 -26.59 -4.26
C ASP A 18 5.81 -25.42 -3.47
N ASN A 19 7.11 -25.16 -3.65
CA ASN A 19 7.86 -24.05 -3.10
C ASN A 19 7.67 -22.83 -4.00
N LEU A 20 6.69 -21.99 -3.66
CA LEU A 20 6.60 -20.63 -4.18
C LEU A 20 7.95 -19.94 -3.98
N ALA A 21 8.66 -19.61 -5.07
CA ALA A 21 9.87 -18.79 -5.00
C ALA A 21 9.54 -17.51 -4.22
N VAL A 22 10.27 -17.23 -3.14
CA VAL A 22 10.11 -16.01 -2.34
C VAL A 22 11.31 -15.12 -2.63
N TYR A 23 11.06 -13.99 -3.29
CA TYR A 23 12.08 -12.94 -3.41
C TYR A 23 12.16 -12.16 -2.11
N LYS A 24 13.39 -11.78 -1.76
CA LYS A 24 13.69 -10.95 -0.60
C LYS A 24 14.36 -9.67 -1.07
N TYR A 25 13.90 -8.56 -0.51
CA TYR A 25 14.50 -7.24 -0.67
C TYR A 25 14.97 -6.76 0.69
N ASP A 26 16.26 -6.48 0.82
CA ASP A 26 16.76 -5.71 1.95
C ASP A 26 16.42 -4.24 1.72
N ILE A 27 15.70 -3.63 2.65
CA ILE A 27 15.30 -2.23 2.55
C ILE A 27 15.65 -1.46 3.82
N LEU A 28 16.25 -0.27 3.65
CA LEU A 28 16.43 0.68 4.73
C LEU A 28 15.11 1.40 5.05
N VAL A 29 14.62 1.31 6.28
CA VAL A 29 13.40 2.01 6.69
C VAL A 29 13.71 3.47 7.03
N MET A 30 13.48 4.43 6.14
CA MET A 30 13.69 5.84 6.52
C MET A 30 12.61 6.43 7.43
N LYS A 31 11.35 5.99 7.30
CA LYS A 31 10.25 6.53 8.13
C LYS A 31 9.15 5.49 8.33
N LYS A 32 8.78 5.26 9.59
CA LYS A 32 7.59 4.47 9.94
C LYS A 32 6.35 5.36 10.04
N LEU A 33 5.28 4.97 9.34
CA LEU A 33 3.98 5.66 9.38
C LEU A 33 2.99 4.99 10.35
N LYS A 34 2.96 3.65 10.37
CA LYS A 34 2.10 2.82 11.23
C LYS A 34 2.81 1.50 11.50
N GLY A 35 2.59 0.92 12.68
CA GLY A 35 3.12 -0.40 13.05
C GLY A 35 3.81 -0.42 14.41
N PRO A 36 4.24 -1.61 14.87
CA PRO A 36 4.84 -1.80 16.18
C PRO A 36 6.14 -0.99 16.36
N PHE A 37 6.52 -0.74 17.61
CA PHE A 37 7.69 0.09 17.95
C PHE A 37 9.02 -0.46 17.39
N GLN A 38 9.10 -1.78 17.18
CA GLN A 38 10.28 -2.54 16.77
C GLN A 38 10.82 -2.22 15.35
N MET A 39 10.01 -1.57 14.50
CA MET A 39 10.49 -0.99 13.25
C MET A 39 10.85 0.48 13.48
N ARG A 40 12.14 0.77 13.64
CA ARG A 40 12.65 2.14 13.80
C ARG A 40 13.08 2.69 12.45
N SER A 41 13.17 4.01 12.36
CA SER A 41 13.90 4.63 11.25
C SER A 41 15.36 4.14 11.27
N ASP A 42 15.97 4.05 10.10
CA ASP A 42 17.35 3.64 9.84
C ASP A 42 17.65 2.16 10.13
N LYS A 43 16.60 1.36 10.32
CA LYS A 43 16.71 -0.10 10.42
C LYS A 43 16.52 -0.74 9.05
N GLU A 44 17.38 -1.69 8.71
CA GLU A 44 17.18 -2.57 7.56
C GLU A 44 16.15 -3.65 7.89
N VAL A 45 15.21 -3.89 6.98
CA VAL A 45 14.22 -4.96 7.08
C VAL A 45 14.17 -5.75 5.79
N ILE A 46 13.99 -7.06 5.91
CA ILE A 46 13.73 -7.93 4.77
C ILE A 46 12.25 -7.82 4.41
N VAL A 47 11.96 -7.47 3.16
CA VAL A 47 10.64 -7.58 2.55
C VAL A 47 10.58 -8.84 1.71
N GLU A 48 9.70 -9.74 2.10
CA GLU A 48 9.38 -10.96 1.34
C GLU A 48 8.22 -10.71 0.38
N THR A 49 8.36 -11.20 -0.86
CA THR A 49 7.29 -11.23 -1.86
C THR A 49 7.37 -12.52 -2.68
N THR A 50 6.28 -12.94 -3.32
CA THR A 50 6.31 -14.08 -4.26
C THR A 50 7.12 -13.73 -5.50
N GLY A 51 7.75 -14.75 -6.10
CA GLY A 51 8.45 -14.63 -7.36
C GLY A 51 7.62 -14.83 -8.60
N ASN A 52 6.40 -15.33 -8.43
CA ASN A 52 5.47 -15.47 -9.53
C ASN A 52 4.70 -14.15 -9.74
N ARG A 53 4.86 -13.53 -10.91
CA ARG A 53 4.14 -12.28 -11.26
C ARG A 53 2.62 -12.44 -11.27
N ALA A 54 2.11 -13.60 -11.66
CA ALA A 54 0.68 -13.90 -11.64
C ALA A 54 0.11 -13.96 -10.22
N LEU A 55 0.98 -14.14 -9.20
CA LEU A 55 0.62 -14.11 -7.78
C LEU A 55 0.91 -12.75 -7.12
N CYS A 56 1.02 -11.69 -7.94
CA CYS A 56 1.23 -10.31 -7.52
C CYS A 56 2.57 -10.08 -6.81
N SER A 57 3.66 -10.58 -7.41
CA SER A 57 5.02 -10.26 -6.99
C SER A 57 5.27 -8.75 -6.92
N LEU A 58 5.99 -8.29 -5.90
CA LEU A 58 6.51 -6.93 -5.89
C LEU A 58 7.77 -6.81 -6.74
N ASN A 59 7.85 -5.73 -7.51
CA ASN A 59 9.06 -5.33 -8.24
C ASN A 59 9.54 -3.98 -7.73
N LEU A 60 10.59 -3.99 -6.90
CA LEU A 60 11.19 -2.79 -6.33
C LEU A 60 12.48 -2.45 -7.07
N THR A 61 12.66 -1.18 -7.43
CA THR A 61 13.86 -0.69 -8.10
C THR A 61 14.87 -0.17 -7.08
N VAL A 62 16.13 -0.58 -7.23
CA VAL A 62 17.25 -0.12 -6.40
C VAL A 62 17.41 1.41 -6.49
N GLY A 63 17.68 2.05 -5.36
CA GLY A 63 17.86 3.50 -5.28
C GLY A 63 16.57 4.32 -5.40
N GLN A 64 15.40 3.67 -5.37
CA GLN A 64 14.11 4.35 -5.35
C GLN A 64 13.43 4.23 -3.99
N GLU A 65 12.68 5.26 -3.67
CA GLU A 65 11.94 5.34 -2.41
C GLU A 65 10.50 4.89 -2.60
N TYR A 66 10.06 4.03 -1.68
CA TYR A 66 8.68 3.53 -1.67
C TYR A 66 8.01 3.77 -0.31
N VAL A 67 6.68 3.85 -0.34
CA VAL A 67 5.80 3.63 0.81
C VAL A 67 5.23 2.23 0.67
N LEU A 68 5.46 1.39 1.67
CA LEU A 68 5.05 -0.01 1.69
C LEU A 68 4.11 -0.26 2.87
N SER A 69 3.03 -1.03 2.63
CA SER A 69 2.23 -1.68 3.67
C SER A 69 2.35 -3.20 3.57
N GLY A 70 1.91 -3.90 4.62
CA GLY A 70 2.08 -5.34 4.74
C GLY A 70 2.13 -5.82 6.17
N LEU A 71 2.41 -7.12 6.30
CA LEU A 71 2.31 -7.87 7.54
C LEU A 71 3.69 -8.08 8.15
N LYS A 72 3.75 -8.06 9.49
CA LYS A 72 4.96 -8.42 10.21
C LYS A 72 5.23 -9.92 10.04
N THR A 73 6.49 -10.28 9.76
CA THR A 73 6.90 -11.69 9.79
C THR A 73 7.34 -12.12 11.18
N VAL A 74 7.35 -13.43 11.45
CA VAL A 74 7.81 -14.01 12.72
C VAL A 74 9.26 -13.62 13.03
N ALA A 75 10.11 -13.51 12.00
CA ALA A 75 11.51 -13.09 12.09
C ALA A 75 11.71 -11.56 12.30
N GLY A 76 10.63 -10.79 12.49
CA GLY A 76 10.71 -9.34 12.71
C GLY A 76 10.99 -8.51 11.44
N GLY A 77 10.92 -9.16 10.27
CA GLY A 77 10.88 -8.51 8.96
C GLY A 77 9.45 -8.23 8.51
N PHE A 78 9.27 -8.07 7.20
CA PHE A 78 8.01 -7.71 6.59
C PHE A 78 7.67 -8.64 5.43
N ARG A 79 6.40 -9.01 5.33
CA ARG A 79 5.87 -9.71 4.16
C ARG A 79 4.86 -8.79 3.54
N SER A 80 5.10 -8.44 2.29
CA SER A 80 4.10 -7.73 1.52
C SER A 80 3.28 -8.74 0.71
N LEU A 81 1.98 -8.63 0.83
CA LEU A 81 0.98 -9.41 0.13
C LEU A 81 0.51 -8.66 -1.13
N SER A 82 -0.10 -9.42 -2.03
CA SER A 82 -0.67 -8.99 -3.32
C SER A 82 -1.57 -7.74 -3.27
N SER A 83 -2.17 -7.44 -2.11
CA SER A 83 -3.11 -6.33 -1.89
C SER A 83 -2.50 -5.13 -1.18
N ASP A 84 -1.18 -5.12 -0.97
CA ASP A 84 -0.54 -4.07 -0.19
C ASP A 84 -0.31 -2.78 -0.96
N ILE A 85 -0.39 -1.66 -0.23
CA ILE A 85 -0.06 -0.34 -0.72
C ILE A 85 1.45 -0.31 -1.00
N VAL A 86 1.80 -0.25 -2.28
CA VAL A 86 3.16 -0.01 -2.76
C VAL A 86 3.13 1.24 -3.63
N TYR A 87 3.47 2.38 -3.03
CA TYR A 87 3.62 3.63 -3.78
C TYR A 87 5.10 3.96 -3.96
N ASN A 88 5.53 4.05 -5.21
CA ASN A 88 6.76 4.75 -5.52
C ASN A 88 6.61 6.24 -5.15
N MET A 89 7.60 6.83 -4.49
CA MET A 89 7.53 8.22 -4.03
C MET A 89 7.42 9.23 -5.17
N LYS A 90 8.04 8.97 -6.34
CA LYS A 90 7.92 9.85 -7.52
C LYS A 90 6.49 9.84 -8.05
N TYR A 91 5.86 8.67 -8.10
CA TYR A 91 4.45 8.54 -8.48
C TYR A 91 3.52 9.18 -7.44
N LEU A 92 3.79 8.96 -6.15
CA LEU A 92 3.00 9.57 -5.08
C LEU A 92 3.11 11.11 -5.10
N ALA A 93 4.23 11.67 -5.57
CA ALA A 93 4.41 13.11 -5.71
C ALA A 93 3.45 13.74 -6.74
N THR A 94 2.99 12.99 -7.75
CA THR A 94 1.97 13.48 -8.70
C THR A 94 0.55 13.43 -8.11
N ARG A 95 0.39 12.93 -6.88
CA ARG A 95 -0.89 12.71 -6.19
C ARG A 95 -0.89 13.40 -4.83
N PRO A 96 -0.90 14.74 -4.80
CA PRO A 96 -0.68 15.51 -3.58
C PRO A 96 -1.70 15.19 -2.48
N LEU A 97 -2.96 14.95 -2.83
CA LEU A 97 -3.98 14.59 -1.85
C LEU A 97 -3.68 13.26 -1.15
N ILE A 98 -3.42 12.20 -1.93
CA ILE A 98 -3.08 10.87 -1.38
C ILE A 98 -1.79 10.95 -0.57
N ARG A 99 -0.77 11.63 -1.10
CA ARG A 99 0.50 11.85 -0.41
C ARG A 99 0.31 12.51 0.94
N ASN A 100 -0.50 13.57 0.99
CA ASN A 100 -0.76 14.33 2.20
C ASN A 100 -1.50 13.47 3.23
N TYR A 101 -2.52 12.71 2.85
CA TYR A 101 -3.23 11.84 3.79
C TYR A 101 -2.42 10.62 4.25
N LEU A 102 -1.46 10.16 3.43
CA LEU A 102 -0.57 9.05 3.75
C LEU A 102 0.58 9.45 4.66
N LEU A 103 1.23 10.59 4.37
CA LEU A 103 2.44 11.05 5.04
C LEU A 103 2.20 12.15 6.09
N GLY A 104 1.00 12.73 6.08
CA GLY A 104 0.60 13.85 6.90
C GLY A 104 0.49 13.55 8.39
N ARG A 105 0.21 14.60 9.16
CA ARG A 105 0.03 14.55 10.61
C ARG A 105 -1.27 15.24 11.00
N GLY A 106 -1.78 14.93 12.19
CA GLY A 106 -2.93 15.62 12.75
C GLY A 106 -4.23 15.33 12.02
N ARG A 107 -4.87 16.38 11.48
CA ARG A 107 -6.28 16.31 11.03
C ARG A 107 -6.49 15.58 9.71
N GLU A 108 -5.47 15.54 8.85
CA GLU A 108 -5.52 15.03 7.48
C GLU A 108 -4.67 13.75 7.36
N THR A 109 -5.18 12.66 7.92
CA THR A 109 -4.49 11.36 7.86
C THR A 109 -5.49 10.24 7.63
N TYR A 110 -5.09 9.21 6.88
CA TYR A 110 -5.88 7.97 6.76
C TYR A 110 -6.18 7.37 8.14
N LYS A 111 -5.17 7.31 9.02
CA LYS A 111 -5.32 6.76 10.39
C LYS A 111 -6.48 7.41 11.15
N ARG A 112 -6.62 8.74 11.10
CA ARG A 112 -7.69 9.44 11.81
C ARG A 112 -9.06 9.10 11.26
N ASN A 113 -9.19 8.98 9.93
CA ASN A 113 -10.46 8.61 9.30
C ASN A 113 -10.84 7.17 9.64
N CYS A 114 -9.87 6.25 9.65
CA CYS A 114 -10.08 4.88 10.13
C CYS A 114 -10.55 4.88 11.60
N ASN A 115 -9.88 5.61 12.49
CA ASN A 115 -10.26 5.73 13.90
C ASN A 115 -11.65 6.36 14.11
N ARG A 116 -12.19 7.04 13.11
CA ARG A 116 -13.53 7.65 13.13
C ARG A 116 -14.62 6.76 12.55
N GLY A 117 -14.28 5.54 12.13
CA GLY A 117 -15.18 4.55 11.55
C GLY A 117 -15.27 4.58 10.02
N CYS A 118 -14.44 5.37 9.33
CA CYS A 118 -14.42 5.41 7.86
C CYS A 118 -13.46 4.34 7.31
N THR A 119 -13.83 3.07 7.44
CA THR A 119 -12.99 1.92 7.08
C THR A 119 -13.56 1.07 5.95
N ASP A 120 -14.84 1.18 5.67
CA ASP A 120 -15.51 0.42 4.62
C ASP A 120 -15.57 1.25 3.33
N ILE A 121 -14.91 0.74 2.30
CA ILE A 121 -14.81 1.32 0.97
C ILE A 121 -15.07 0.17 -0.01
N SER A 122 -16.31 0.04 -0.44
CA SER A 122 -16.76 -1.03 -1.32
C SER A 122 -18.03 -0.59 -2.05
N SER A 123 -18.45 -1.33 -3.07
CA SER A 123 -19.73 -1.09 -3.74
C SER A 123 -20.92 -1.36 -2.81
N GLY A 124 -20.75 -2.22 -1.81
CA GLY A 124 -21.72 -2.53 -0.77
C GLY A 124 -21.65 -1.62 0.46
N SER A 125 -20.73 -0.65 0.49
CA SER A 125 -20.56 0.20 1.67
C SER A 125 -21.77 1.10 1.89
N SER A 126 -22.24 1.18 3.14
CA SER A 126 -23.23 2.18 3.57
C SER A 126 -22.66 3.61 3.65
N TYR A 127 -21.35 3.77 3.41
CA TYR A 127 -20.63 5.03 3.49
C TYR A 127 -20.02 5.43 2.15
N CYS A 128 -18.69 5.44 2.06
CA CYS A 128 -17.94 5.82 0.87
C CYS A 128 -18.06 4.75 -0.21
N LYS A 129 -19.27 4.65 -0.78
CA LYS A 129 -19.63 3.69 -1.80
C LYS A 129 -18.83 3.97 -3.06
N THR A 130 -18.26 2.93 -3.63
CA THR A 130 -17.65 2.96 -4.96
C THR A 130 -18.66 2.47 -6.00
N PRO A 131 -18.51 2.83 -7.28
CA PRO A 131 -19.34 2.26 -8.34
C PRO A 131 -19.29 0.73 -8.32
N ASP A 132 -20.42 0.08 -8.64
CA ASP A 132 -20.48 -1.39 -8.69
C ASP A 132 -19.43 -1.92 -9.65
N MET A 133 -18.60 -2.88 -9.22
CA MET A 133 -17.38 -3.34 -9.93
C MET A 133 -17.64 -4.14 -11.22
N ASN A 134 -18.81 -4.00 -11.84
CA ASN A 134 -19.20 -4.74 -13.02
C ASN A 134 -18.81 -3.97 -14.29
N GLY A 135 -17.84 -4.52 -15.02
CA GLY A 135 -17.41 -4.01 -16.32
C GLY A 135 -16.28 -2.97 -16.26
N GLN A 136 -15.74 -2.66 -17.44
CA GLN A 136 -14.54 -1.82 -17.58
C GLN A 136 -14.71 -0.40 -17.02
N ALA A 137 -15.88 0.21 -17.21
CA ALA A 137 -16.17 1.57 -16.73
C ALA A 137 -16.13 1.65 -15.19
N ALA A 138 -16.59 0.61 -14.51
CA ALA A 138 -16.57 0.55 -13.06
C ALA A 138 -15.16 0.44 -12.48
N ILE A 139 -14.30 -0.36 -13.12
CA ILE A 139 -12.89 -0.50 -12.74
C ILE A 139 -12.17 0.85 -12.88
N VAL A 140 -12.41 1.56 -13.98
CA VAL A 140 -11.84 2.90 -14.22
C VAL A 140 -12.29 3.88 -13.14
N ALA A 141 -13.58 3.89 -12.81
CA ALA A 141 -14.11 4.77 -11.77
C ALA A 141 -13.51 4.43 -10.39
N LEU A 142 -13.47 3.15 -10.01
CA LEU A 142 -12.82 2.68 -8.78
C LEU A 142 -11.36 3.15 -8.71
N HIS A 143 -10.60 2.96 -9.79
CA HIS A 143 -9.23 3.46 -9.87
C HIS A 143 -9.16 4.97 -9.68
N CYS A 144 -10.11 5.74 -10.22
CA CYS A 144 -10.13 7.16 -9.96
C CYS A 144 -10.32 7.47 -8.46
N PHE A 145 -11.33 6.88 -7.82
CA PHE A 145 -11.63 7.12 -6.40
C PHE A 145 -10.44 6.77 -5.49
N LEU A 146 -9.80 5.62 -5.71
CA LEU A 146 -8.63 5.19 -4.93
C LEU A 146 -7.41 6.10 -5.10
N ASN A 147 -7.36 6.85 -6.19
CA ASN A 147 -6.22 7.65 -6.59
C ASN A 147 -6.40 9.15 -6.34
N ASN A 148 -7.64 9.64 -6.28
CA ASN A 148 -7.96 11.06 -6.24
C ASN A 148 -8.93 11.46 -5.13
N ALA A 149 -9.58 10.51 -4.44
CA ALA A 149 -10.55 10.82 -3.39
C ALA A 149 -10.15 10.19 -2.04
N ILE A 150 -10.66 10.78 -0.95
CA ILE A 150 -10.44 10.29 0.42
C ILE A 150 -11.77 10.04 1.09
N CYS A 151 -11.98 8.83 1.61
CA CYS A 151 -13.10 8.58 2.51
C CYS A 151 -12.84 9.21 3.89
N LYS A 152 -13.66 10.18 4.29
CA LYS A 152 -13.49 10.87 5.59
C LYS A 152 -14.82 11.22 6.23
N ARG A 153 -14.79 11.42 7.56
CA ARG A 153 -15.99 11.76 8.34
C ARG A 153 -16.32 13.25 8.23
N ARG A 154 -17.51 13.59 7.74
CA ARG A 154 -18.13 14.92 7.72
C ARG A 154 -19.52 14.83 8.35
N ASN A 155 -19.85 15.73 9.28
CA ASN A 155 -21.17 15.76 9.94
C ASN A 155 -21.65 14.39 10.47
N ARG A 156 -20.76 13.68 11.15
CA ARG A 156 -20.96 12.31 11.70
C ARG A 156 -21.07 11.17 10.69
N GLN A 157 -21.12 11.41 9.38
CA GLN A 157 -21.15 10.39 8.34
C GLN A 157 -19.84 10.33 7.55
N CYS A 158 -19.48 9.15 7.04
CA CYS A 158 -18.31 8.97 6.18
C CYS A 158 -18.71 9.17 4.72
N GLN A 159 -17.99 10.04 4.02
CA GLN A 159 -18.25 10.38 2.62
C GLN A 159 -16.95 10.62 1.87
N TRP A 160 -17.02 10.51 0.55
CA TRP A 160 -15.91 10.88 -0.32
C TRP A 160 -15.63 12.39 -0.23
N TYR A 161 -14.36 12.71 -0.10
CA TYR A 161 -13.82 14.05 -0.25
C TYR A 161 -12.99 14.07 -1.54
N ASN A 162 -13.16 15.12 -2.34
CA ASN A 162 -12.55 15.26 -3.67
C ASN A 162 -13.07 14.23 -4.71
N ALA A 163 -14.32 13.80 -4.57
CA ALA A 163 -14.96 12.88 -5.52
C ALA A 163 -15.09 13.48 -6.92
N ASP A 164 -15.32 14.80 -7.04
CA ASP A 164 -15.54 15.50 -8.32
C ASP A 164 -14.31 15.54 -9.25
N SER A 165 -13.16 15.05 -8.76
CA SER A 165 -11.98 14.78 -9.59
C SER A 165 -12.01 13.42 -10.28
N CYS A 166 -13.15 12.73 -10.10
CA CYS A 166 -13.64 11.53 -10.75
C CYS A 166 -15.05 11.84 -11.30
#